data_AF-A0A1J3ERQ5-F1
#
_entry.id   AF-A0A1J3ERQ5-F1
#
_cell.length_a   1.000
_cell.length_b   1.000
_cell.length_c   1.000
_cell.angle_alpha   90.00
_cell.angle_beta   90.00
_cell.angle_gamma   90.00
#
_symmetry.space_group_name_H-M   'P 1'
#
loop_
_entity.id
_entity.type
_entity.pdbx_description
1 polymer ?
#
loop_
_entity_poly.entity_id
_entity_poly.type
_entity_poly.pdbx_seq_one_letter_code
_entity_poly.pdbx_strand_id
1 'polypeptide(L)' 'YHFIRECVESGRIEVEHVPGVEQKADILTKALGKIKFREMREFIGMIDLEKEGFKLKKENVEVSLNNKLF' A
#
# COMPACT_ATOMS: atom_id res chain seq x y z
N TYR A 1 10.50 10.69 29.01
CA TYR A 1 10.78 9.40 28.35
C TYR A 1 10.30 9.50 26.92
N HIS A 2 11.21 9.60 25.95
CA HIS A 2 10.88 9.78 24.53
C HIS A 2 11.54 8.69 23.71
N PHE A 3 11.07 7.46 23.87
CA PHE A 3 11.68 6.27 23.27
C PHE A 3 12.01 6.43 21.77
N ILE A 4 11.08 6.97 20.97
CA ILE A 4 11.31 7.17 19.53
C ILE A 4 12.43 8.19 19.27
N ARG A 5 12.50 9.28 20.05
CA ARG A 5 13.56 10.28 19.92
C ARG A 5 14.93 9.70 20.29
N GLU A 6 14.99 8.89 21.35
CA GLU A 6 16.22 8.18 21.75
C GLU A 6 16.67 7.19 20.67
N CYS A 7 15.74 6.49 20.00
CA CYS A 7 16.05 5.63 18.86
C CYS A 7 16.64 6.42 17.67
N VAL A 8 16.16 7.63 17.42
CA VAL A 8 16.72 8.51 16.37
C VAL A 8 18.10 9.03 16.76
N GLU A 9 18.24 9.57 17.97
CA GLU A 9 19.52 10.10 18.49
C GLU A 9 20.61 9.02 18.58
N SER A 10 20.23 7.78 18.88
CA SER A 10 21.15 6.63 18.89
C SER A 10 21.39 6.00 17.52
N GLY A 11 20.81 6.54 16.45
CA GLY A 11 20.97 6.04 15.08
C GLY A 11 20.33 4.67 14.83
N ARG A 12 19.44 4.21 15.71
CA ARG A 12 18.70 2.94 15.53
C ARG A 12 17.56 3.06 14.51
N ILE A 13 17.09 4.28 14.30
CA ILE A 13 16.04 4.62 13.34
C ILE A 13 16.45 5.91 12.64
N GLU A 14 16.32 5.93 11.32
CA GLU A 14 16.43 7.14 10.51
C GLU A 14 15.03 7.66 10.18
N VAL A 15 14.88 8.98 10.17
CA VAL A 15 13.60 9.64 9.87
C VAL A 15 13.81 10.57 8.71
N GLU A 16 13.00 10.40 7.68
CA GLU A 16 12.94 11.28 6.52
C GLU A 16 11.57 11.96 6.46
N HIS A 17 11.56 13.21 6.02
CA HIS A 17 10.32 13.90 5.75
C HIS A 17 9.75 13.42 4.41
N VAL A 18 8.52 12.90 4.44
CA VAL A 18 7.75 12.56 3.25
C VAL A 18 6.59 13.56 3.12
N PRO A 19 6.43 14.23 1.96
CA PRO A 19 5.26 15.07 1.72
C PRO A 19 3.98 14.26 1.91
N GLY A 20 2.94 14.85 2.52
CA GLY A 20 1.67 14.14 2.77
C GLY A 20 1.03 13.58 1.49
N VAL A 21 1.28 14.20 0.33
CA VAL A 21 0.81 13.68 -0.97
C VAL A 21 1.46 12.37 -1.38
N GLU A 22 2.64 12.05 -0.85
CA GLU A 22 3.45 10.87 -1.12
C GLU A 22 3.46 9.87 0.05
N GLN A 23 2.70 10.15 1.12
CA GLN A 23 2.67 9.30 2.30
C GLN A 23 1.87 8.02 2.05
N LYS A 24 2.52 6.99 1.49
CA LYS A 24 1.91 5.70 1.11
C LYS A 24 1.11 5.03 2.23
N ALA A 25 1.51 5.21 3.49
CA ALA A 25 0.84 4.64 4.65
C ALA A 25 -0.60 5.13 4.84
N ASP A 26 -0.96 6.27 4.24
CA ASP A 26 -2.29 6.85 4.34
C ASP A 26 -3.39 5.92 3.80
N ILE A 27 -3.07 5.08 2.81
CA ILE A 27 -4.02 4.12 2.24
C ILE A 27 -4.51 3.09 3.26
N LEU A 28 -3.68 2.77 4.26
CA LEU A 28 -3.98 1.76 5.29
C LEU A 28 -4.55 2.37 6.57
N THR A 29 -4.38 3.68 6.77
CA THR A 29 -4.60 4.32 8.08
C THR A 29 -5.66 5.41 8.05
N LYS A 30 -6.06 5.90 6.86
CA LYS A 30 -7.01 7.00 6.70
C LYS A 30 -8.18 6.60 5.79
N ALA A 31 -9.34 7.20 6.05
CA ALA A 31 -10.45 7.19 5.11
C ALA A 31 -10.16 8.18 3.97
N LEU A 32 -9.57 7.69 2.88
CA LEU A 32 -9.22 8.52 1.73
C LEU A 32 -10.40 8.72 0.78
N GLY A 33 -10.50 9.92 0.19
CA GLY A 33 -11.40 10.17 -0.93
C GLY A 33 -11.01 9.31 -2.14
N LYS A 34 -12.00 8.99 -2.99
CA LYS A 34 -11.85 8.04 -4.12
C LYS A 34 -10.64 8.32 -5.02
N ILE A 35 -10.39 9.59 -5.35
CA ILE A 35 -9.27 9.99 -6.21
C ILE A 35 -7.93 9.68 -5.51
N LYS A 36 -7.78 10.14 -4.26
CA LYS A 36 -6.54 9.91 -3.49
C LYS A 36 -6.30 8.44 -3.21
N PHE A 37 -7.35 7.68 -2.93
CA PHE A 37 -7.25 6.23 -2.78
C PHE A 37 -6.75 5.56 -4.06
N ARG A 38 -7.25 5.94 -5.24
CA ARG A 38 -6.76 5.42 -6.53
C ARG A 38 -5.28 5.74 -6.74
N GLU A 39 -4.87 6.99 -6.52
CA GLU A 39 -3.45 7.38 -6.61
C GLU A 39 -2.58 6.54 -5.67
N MET A 40 -2.99 6.34 -4.41
CA MET A 40 -2.20 5.56 -3.46
C MET A 40 -2.10 4.08 -3.86
N ARG A 41 -3.13 3.50 -4.50
CA ARG A 41 -3.06 2.11 -5.03
C ARG A 41 -1.99 1.99 -6.10
N GLU A 42 -1.94 2.94 -7.03
CA GLU A 42 -0.89 3.00 -8.04
C GLU A 42 0.48 3.20 -7.37
N PHE A 43 0.55 4.04 -6.33
CA PHE A 43 1.79 4.38 -5.64
C PHE A 43 2.42 3.25 -4.83
N ILE A 44 1.61 2.29 -4.36
CA ILE A 44 2.08 1.04 -3.74
C ILE A 44 2.25 -0.11 -4.75
N GLY A 45 2.01 0.11 -6.03
CA GLY A 45 2.11 -0.91 -7.08
C GLY A 45 0.97 -1.93 -7.08
N MET A 46 -0.21 -1.55 -6.59
CA MET A 46 -1.38 -2.41 -6.62
C MET A 46 -1.89 -2.55 -8.06
N ILE A 47 -2.00 -3.79 -8.53
CA ILE A 47 -2.44 -4.12 -9.89
C ILE A 47 -3.90 -4.54 -9.92
N ASP A 48 -4.58 -4.15 -11.00
CA ASP A 48 -5.93 -4.61 -11.32
C ASP A 48 -5.83 -5.86 -12.20
N LEU A 49 -6.11 -7.02 -11.61
CA LEU A 49 -5.96 -8.32 -12.27
C LEU A 49 -6.93 -8.52 -13.43
N GLU A 50 -8.07 -7.82 -13.43
CA GLU A 50 -9.04 -7.90 -14.53
C GLU A 50 -8.52 -7.21 -15.79
N LYS A 51 -7.71 -6.16 -15.64
CA LYS A 51 -7.13 -5.40 -16.76
C LYS A 51 -5.88 -6.05 -17.34
N GLU A 52 -5.07 -6.67 -16.50
CA GLU A 52 -3.71 -7.10 -16.85
C GLU A 52 -3.62 -8.57 -17.32
N GLY A 53 -4.75 -9.29 -17.46
CA GLY A 53 -4.77 -10.68 -17.94
C GLY A 53 -3.85 -11.60 -17.12
N PHE A 54 -3.75 -11.32 -15.82
CA PHE A 54 -2.68 -11.83 -14.98
C PHE A 54 -2.82 -13.35 -14.77
N LYS A 55 -1.81 -14.12 -15.22
CA LYS A 55 -1.75 -15.58 -15.00
C LYS A 55 -1.00 -15.86 -13.70
N LEU A 56 -1.75 -16.13 -12.63
CA LEU A 56 -1.17 -16.66 -11.40
C LEU A 56 -0.55 -18.04 -11.69
N LYS A 57 0.77 -18.17 -11.57
CA LYS A 57 1.41 -19.49 -11.48
C LYS A 57 1.13 -20.02 -10.07
N LYS A 58 0.26 -21.03 -9.99
CA LYS A 58 -0.14 -21.68 -8.73
C LYS A 58 0.41 -23.10 -8.73
N GLU A 59 1.15 -23.47 -7.69
CA GLU A 59 1.51 -24.87 -7.46
C GLU A 59 0.40 -25.64 -6.74
N ASN A 60 -0.58 -25.01 -6.05
CA ASN A 60 -1.62 -25.77 -5.31
C ASN A 60 -2.91 -25.02 -4.92
N VAL A 61 -3.28 -23.92 -5.57
CA VAL A 61 -4.60 -23.33 -5.32
C VAL A 61 -5.23 -22.99 -6.66
N GLU A 62 -6.40 -23.49 -6.99
CA GLU A 62 -7.17 -22.97 -8.13
C GLU A 62 -8.06 -21.85 -7.58
N VAL A 63 -7.95 -20.62 -8.12
CA VAL A 63 -8.91 -19.56 -7.79
C VAL A 63 -9.36 -19.00 -9.11
N SER A 64 -10.58 -19.37 -9.48
CA SER A 64 -11.34 -18.72 -10.55
C SER A 64 -11.88 -17.42 -9.97
N LEU A 65 -11.30 -16.28 -10.34
CA LEU A 65 -11.80 -14.96 -9.99
C LEU A 65 -12.95 -14.61 -10.94
N ASN A 66 -14.10 -15.25 -10.73
CA ASN A 66 -15.36 -14.84 -11.32
C ASN A 66 -16.28 -14.37 -10.20
N ASN A 67 -16.15 -13.11 -9.79
CA ASN A 67 -17.21 -12.43 -9.06
C ASN A 67 -17.46 -11.07 -9.72
N LYS A 68 -18.33 -11.09 -10.72
CA LYS A 68 -19.25 -9.98 -10.96
C LYS A 68 -20.06 -9.81 -9.69
N LEU A 69 -19.99 -8.66 -9.02
CA LEU A 69 -21.09 -8.10 -8.23
C LEU A 69 -20.68 -6.68 -7.79
N PHE A 70 -21.29 -5.71 -8.50
CA PHE A 70 -21.44 -4.27 -8.21
C PHE A 70 -20.20 -3.38 -8.08
#